data_AF-A0A5E4QGY8-F1
#
_entry.id   AF-A0A5E4QGY8-F1
#
_cell.length_a   1.000
_cell.length_b   1.000
_cell.length_c   1.000
_cell.angle_alpha   90.00
_cell.angle_beta   90.00
_cell.angle_gamma   90.00
#
_symmetry.space_group_name_H-M   'P 1'
#
loop_
_entity.id
_entity.type
_entity.pdbx_description
1 polymer ?
#
loop_
_entity_poly.entity_id
_entity_poly.type
_entity_poly.pdbx_seq_one_letter_code
_entity_poly.pdbx_strand_id
1 'polypeptide(L)'
;MRNPRRHPELQAFNKLQLHPQRIVQLWWDSQSTEYFEILVDIFKSVIVYELMQPVVRANKKINFTHSVIQILNTLTTLNKINFTNPKKPKISAECFYIEDLCNYVDIATDYINWLSDQNSTQPHLCNYAFLFDVQCKSLLLKIDQQLQMQMAVSRATTMMFTRLFVDPTYEYHRDQFLNLTVSRNHIVRDTMLQISRVCWRRS
;
A
#
# COMPACT_ATOMS: atom_id res chain seq x y z
N MET A 1 21.94 17.39 -20.97
CA MET A 1 20.82 16.59 -20.43
C MET A 1 19.73 17.56 -19.94
N ARG A 2 18.52 17.51 -20.50
CA ARG A 2 17.38 18.33 -20.04
C ARG A 2 17.11 18.00 -18.57
N ASN A 3 16.85 19.00 -17.74
CA ASN A 3 16.51 18.82 -16.34
C ASN A 3 15.25 17.94 -16.22
N PRO A 4 15.33 16.72 -15.66
CA PRO A 4 14.20 15.79 -15.60
C PRO A 4 13.03 16.31 -14.72
N ARG A 5 13.26 17.39 -13.95
CA ARG A 5 12.25 18.01 -13.08
C ARG A 5 11.22 18.87 -13.81
N ARG A 6 11.46 19.21 -15.09
CA ARG A 6 10.62 20.13 -15.86
C ARG A 6 10.09 19.46 -17.12
N HIS A 7 9.03 18.68 -16.95
CA HIS A 7 8.13 18.30 -18.03
C HIS A 7 6.88 19.19 -17.96
N PRO A 8 6.89 20.41 -18.55
CA PRO A 8 5.73 21.30 -18.57
C PRO A 8 4.52 20.63 -19.24
N GLU A 9 4.78 19.71 -20.18
CA GLU A 9 3.78 18.90 -20.89
C GLU A 9 2.97 18.00 -19.94
N LEU A 10 3.58 17.45 -18.88
CA LEU A 10 2.86 16.64 -17.89
C LEU A 10 1.99 17.47 -16.97
N GLN A 11 2.44 18.68 -16.63
CA GLN A 11 1.62 19.63 -15.89
C GLN A 11 0.42 20.07 -16.73
N ALA A 12 0.60 20.25 -18.03
CA ALA A 12 -0.50 20.54 -18.94
C ALA A 12 -1.47 19.35 -19.00
N PHE A 13 -0.99 18.12 -19.17
CA PHE A 13 -1.81 16.91 -19.24
C PHE A 13 -2.70 16.71 -18.00
N ASN A 14 -2.12 16.77 -16.80
CA ASN A 14 -2.87 16.55 -15.56
C ASN A 14 -3.84 17.70 -15.22
N LYS A 15 -3.65 18.89 -15.82
CA LYS A 15 -4.56 20.04 -15.70
C LYS A 15 -5.63 20.09 -16.81
N LEU A 16 -5.56 19.20 -17.81
CA LEU A 16 -6.55 19.15 -18.88
C LEU A 16 -7.96 18.85 -18.31
N GLN A 17 -8.97 19.39 -18.98
CA GLN A 17 -10.36 19.05 -18.70
C GLN A 17 -10.62 17.55 -18.95
N LEU A 18 -11.68 17.02 -18.35
CA LEU A 18 -12.01 15.58 -18.37
C LEU A 18 -12.08 14.99 -19.80
N HIS A 19 -12.59 15.74 -20.78
CA HIS A 19 -12.69 15.29 -22.17
C HIS A 19 -11.34 15.18 -22.89
N PRO A 20 -10.50 16.22 -22.93
CA PRO A 20 -9.15 16.10 -23.47
C PRO A 20 -8.29 15.02 -22.79
N GLN A 21 -8.42 14.84 -21.47
CA GLN A 21 -7.71 13.75 -20.77
C GLN A 21 -8.14 12.37 -21.27
N ARG A 22 -9.45 12.15 -21.50
CA ARG A 22 -9.95 10.89 -22.04
C ARG A 22 -9.40 10.59 -23.43
N ILE A 23 -9.27 11.60 -24.29
CA ILE A 23 -8.70 11.39 -25.64
C ILE A 23 -7.26 10.90 -25.55
N VAL A 24 -6.45 11.50 -24.67
CA VAL A 24 -5.07 11.07 -24.45
C VAL A 24 -5.00 9.68 -23.81
N GLN A 25 -5.91 9.37 -22.87
CA GLN A 25 -6.00 8.02 -22.29
C GLN A 25 -6.33 6.97 -23.35
N LEU A 26 -7.28 7.24 -24.25
CA LEU A 26 -7.60 6.36 -25.38
C LEU A 26 -6.43 6.23 -26.35
N TRP A 27 -5.69 7.32 -26.58
CA TRP A 27 -4.48 7.27 -27.40
C TRP A 27 -3.39 6.40 -26.77
N TRP A 28 -3.15 6.51 -25.45
CA TRP A 28 -2.22 5.62 -24.74
C TRP A 28 -2.68 4.16 -24.75
N ASP A 29 -3.99 3.94 -24.63
CA ASP A 29 -4.57 2.60 -24.74
C ASP A 29 -4.45 2.02 -26.15
N SER A 30 -4.45 2.85 -27.20
CA SER A 30 -4.27 2.39 -28.59
C SER A 30 -2.81 2.12 -28.99
N GLN A 31 -1.81 2.51 -28.17
CA GLN A 31 -0.40 2.28 -28.51
C GLN A 31 0.00 0.81 -28.43
N SER A 32 1.12 0.44 -29.07
CA SER A 32 1.68 -0.91 -28.94
C SER A 32 2.13 -1.20 -27.50
N THR A 33 2.26 -2.49 -27.16
CA THR A 33 2.73 -2.92 -25.83
C THR A 33 4.14 -2.40 -25.55
N GLU A 34 5.04 -2.47 -26.54
CA GLU A 34 6.44 -2.06 -26.39
C GLU A 34 6.54 -0.55 -26.13
N TYR A 35 5.77 0.26 -26.87
CA TYR A 35 5.75 1.70 -26.65
C TYR A 35 5.19 2.05 -25.28
N PHE A 36 4.14 1.34 -24.84
CA PHE A 36 3.52 1.56 -23.55
C PHE A 36 4.49 1.22 -22.39
N GLU A 37 5.25 0.15 -22.52
CA GLU A 37 6.30 -0.23 -21.55
C GLU A 37 7.40 0.84 -21.46
N ILE A 38 7.95 1.26 -22.60
CA ILE A 38 8.95 2.34 -22.66
C ILE A 38 8.42 3.62 -22.00
N LEU A 39 7.15 3.97 -22.24
CA LEU A 39 6.53 5.14 -21.65
C LEU A 39 6.47 5.04 -20.11
N VAL A 40 6.10 3.89 -19.57
CA VAL A 40 6.09 3.62 -18.12
C VAL A 40 7.50 3.74 -17.54
N ASP A 41 8.50 3.17 -18.21
CA ASP A 41 9.89 3.23 -17.76
C ASP A 41 10.47 4.64 -17.77
N ILE A 42 10.13 5.46 -18.77
CA ILE A 42 10.54 6.88 -18.80
C ILE A 42 10.01 7.60 -17.55
N PHE A 43 8.72 7.45 -17.21
CA PHE A 43 8.17 8.11 -16.03
C PHE A 43 8.73 7.54 -14.72
N LYS A 44 8.89 6.22 -14.62
CA LYS A 44 9.54 5.58 -13.48
C LYS A 44 10.96 6.10 -13.27
N SER A 45 11.75 6.26 -14.34
CA SER A 45 13.14 6.70 -14.25
C SER A 45 13.28 8.06 -13.56
N VAL A 46 12.30 8.95 -13.74
CA VAL A 46 12.28 10.25 -13.05
C VAL A 46 12.01 10.08 -11.56
N ILE A 47 11.11 9.17 -11.17
CA ILE A 47 10.86 8.87 -9.75
C ILE A 47 12.10 8.23 -9.11
N VAL A 48 12.73 7.27 -9.79
CA VAL A 48 13.99 6.66 -9.34
C VAL A 48 15.07 7.72 -9.15
N TYR A 49 15.21 8.64 -10.10
CA TYR A 49 16.16 9.75 -9.98
C TYR A 49 15.90 10.64 -8.76
N GLU A 50 14.64 10.90 -8.40
CA GLU A 50 14.31 11.64 -7.17
C GLU A 50 14.57 10.82 -5.90
N LEU A 51 14.34 9.50 -5.93
CA LEU A 51 14.68 8.59 -4.83
C LEU A 51 16.19 8.49 -4.58
N MET A 52 17.00 8.65 -5.62
CA MET A 52 18.47 8.62 -5.52
C MET A 52 19.07 9.91 -4.95
N GLN A 53 18.28 10.97 -4.77
CA GLN A 53 18.79 12.24 -4.26
C GLN A 53 19.38 12.06 -2.84
N PRO A 54 20.54 12.68 -2.52
CA PRO A 54 21.20 12.51 -1.22
C PRO A 54 20.30 12.81 -0.02
N VAL A 55 19.45 13.85 -0.15
CA VAL A 55 18.49 14.27 0.88
C VAL A 55 17.47 13.17 1.17
N VAL A 56 16.97 12.49 0.13
CA VAL A 56 15.99 11.41 0.28
C VAL A 56 16.64 10.20 0.94
N ARG A 57 17.87 9.84 0.52
CA ARG A 57 18.61 8.72 1.11
C ARG A 57 18.97 8.95 2.57
N ALA A 58 19.35 10.18 2.94
CA ALA A 58 19.68 10.55 4.31
C ALA A 58 18.45 10.49 5.23
N ASN A 59 17.32 11.03 4.76
CA ASN A 59 16.11 11.15 5.56
C ASN A 59 15.15 9.95 5.42
N LYS A 60 15.44 9.01 4.51
CA LYS A 60 14.56 7.89 4.12
C LYS A 60 13.13 8.35 3.81
N LYS A 61 12.98 9.55 3.24
CA LYS A 61 11.68 10.18 2.96
C LYS A 61 11.72 10.93 1.64
N ILE A 62 10.75 10.65 0.77
CA ILE A 62 10.60 11.34 -0.50
C ILE A 62 9.98 12.72 -0.31
N ASN A 63 10.48 13.71 -1.05
CA ASN A 63 9.87 15.03 -1.11
C ASN A 63 8.85 15.07 -2.23
N PHE A 64 7.57 15.17 -1.87
CA PHE A 64 6.47 15.31 -2.82
C PHE A 64 6.39 16.73 -3.39
N THR A 65 7.36 17.08 -4.22
CA THR A 65 7.28 18.31 -5.02
C THR A 65 6.13 18.20 -6.01
N HIS A 66 5.59 19.36 -6.44
CA HIS A 66 4.52 19.38 -7.42
C HIS A 66 4.85 18.54 -8.67
N SER A 67 6.07 18.62 -9.21
CA SER A 67 6.48 17.81 -10.38
C SER A 67 6.43 16.30 -10.10
N VAL A 68 6.87 15.85 -8.93
CA VAL A 68 6.85 14.42 -8.56
C VAL A 68 5.42 13.90 -8.47
N ILE A 69 4.53 14.66 -7.81
CA ILE A 69 3.11 14.29 -7.70
C ILE A 69 2.47 14.15 -9.09
N GLN A 70 2.82 15.04 -10.02
CA GLN A 70 2.28 15.03 -11.37
C GLN A 70 2.72 13.77 -12.13
N ILE A 71 3.98 13.37 -12.01
CA ILE A 71 4.50 12.14 -12.61
C ILE A 71 3.86 10.91 -11.98
N LEU A 72 3.74 10.87 -10.65
CA LEU A 72 3.07 9.79 -9.93
C LEU A 72 1.60 9.66 -10.36
N ASN A 73 0.88 10.77 -10.55
CA ASN A 73 -0.50 10.76 -11.06
C ASN A 73 -0.59 10.28 -12.51
N THR A 74 0.39 10.61 -13.35
CA THR A 74 0.48 10.08 -14.71
C THR A 74 0.73 8.57 -14.68
N LEU A 75 1.64 8.08 -13.84
CA LEU A 75 1.86 6.65 -13.62
C LEU A 75 0.61 5.94 -13.11
N THR A 76 -0.17 6.56 -12.21
CA THR A 76 -1.47 6.02 -11.78
C THR A 76 -2.46 5.91 -12.94
N THR A 77 -2.48 6.91 -13.83
CA THR A 77 -3.33 6.88 -15.03
C THR A 77 -2.90 5.75 -15.99
N LEU A 78 -1.60 5.60 -16.22
CA LEU A 78 -1.06 4.50 -17.03
C LEU A 78 -1.39 3.14 -16.41
N ASN A 79 -1.23 2.99 -15.10
CA ASN A 79 -1.61 1.76 -14.40
C ASN A 79 -3.10 1.44 -14.59
N LYS A 80 -3.99 2.44 -14.50
CA LYS A 80 -5.43 2.26 -14.79
C LYS A 80 -5.67 1.81 -16.23
N ILE A 81 -4.99 2.42 -17.20
CA ILE A 81 -5.09 2.03 -18.63
C ILE A 81 -4.63 0.58 -18.82
N ASN A 82 -3.53 0.18 -18.16
CA ASN A 82 -3.01 -1.18 -18.24
C ASN A 82 -4.05 -2.22 -17.80
N PHE A 83 -4.89 -1.88 -16.83
CA PHE A 83 -5.94 -2.75 -16.28
C PHE A 83 -7.35 -2.48 -16.84
N THR A 84 -7.49 -1.72 -17.94
CA THR A 84 -8.78 -1.53 -18.61
C THR A 84 -9.42 -2.87 -18.99
N ASN A 85 -8.59 -3.83 -19.42
CA ASN A 85 -8.97 -5.23 -19.55
C ASN A 85 -8.26 -6.08 -18.47
N PRO A 86 -8.89 -6.32 -17.31
CA PRO A 86 -8.22 -6.99 -16.19
C PRO A 86 -7.82 -8.44 -16.51
N LYS A 87 -8.41 -9.08 -17.53
CA LYS A 87 -8.06 -10.45 -17.96
C LYS A 87 -6.83 -10.48 -18.87
N LYS A 88 -6.51 -9.37 -19.53
CA LYS A 88 -5.39 -9.23 -20.47
C LYS A 88 -4.79 -7.82 -20.31
N PRO A 89 -4.03 -7.58 -19.24
CA PRO A 89 -3.30 -6.33 -19.11
C PRO A 89 -2.31 -6.17 -20.27
N LYS A 90 -2.02 -4.93 -20.67
CA LYS A 90 -1.10 -4.66 -21.78
C LYS A 90 0.33 -5.08 -21.44
N ILE A 91 0.78 -4.76 -20.24
CA ILE A 91 2.09 -5.13 -19.68
C ILE A 91 1.92 -5.79 -18.32
N SER A 92 2.97 -6.51 -17.86
CA SER A 92 2.98 -7.10 -16.53
C SER A 92 2.86 -6.01 -15.45
N ALA A 93 2.16 -6.33 -14.35
CA ALA A 93 2.09 -5.43 -13.19
C ALA A 93 3.48 -5.12 -12.62
N GLU A 94 4.42 -6.07 -12.77
CA GLU A 94 5.80 -5.96 -12.31
C GLU A 94 6.59 -4.88 -13.07
N CYS A 95 6.20 -4.56 -14.31
CA CYS A 95 6.81 -3.47 -15.07
C CYS A 95 6.59 -2.11 -14.38
N PHE A 96 5.61 -1.97 -13.49
CA PHE A 96 5.42 -0.75 -12.70
C PHE A 96 6.27 -0.70 -11.43
N TYR A 97 6.87 -1.81 -11.00
CA TYR A 97 7.58 -1.86 -9.73
C TYR A 97 8.87 -1.04 -9.79
N ILE A 98 9.16 -0.38 -8.68
CA ILE A 98 10.45 0.25 -8.42
C ILE A 98 11.22 -0.73 -7.55
N GLU A 99 12.28 -1.29 -8.12
CA GLU A 99 13.18 -2.21 -7.41
C GLU A 99 13.85 -1.51 -6.22
N ASP A 100 14.02 -2.25 -5.13
CA ASP A 100 14.70 -1.80 -3.92
C ASP A 100 14.08 -0.53 -3.29
N LEU A 101 12.78 -0.29 -3.50
CA LEU A 101 12.12 0.91 -3.01
C LEU A 101 12.26 1.09 -1.49
N CYS A 102 12.22 -0.02 -0.75
CA CYS A 102 12.41 -0.08 0.71
C CYS A 102 13.81 0.36 1.15
N ASN A 103 14.81 0.30 0.26
CA ASN A 103 16.15 0.80 0.54
C ASN A 103 16.23 2.33 0.41
N TYR A 104 15.31 2.97 -0.31
CA TYR A 104 15.28 4.42 -0.50
C TYR A 104 14.42 5.14 0.53
N VAL A 105 13.26 4.57 0.87
CA VAL A 105 12.24 5.22 1.72
C VAL A 105 11.79 4.28 2.83
N ASP A 106 11.52 4.84 4.00
CA ASP A 106 10.88 4.11 5.09
C ASP A 106 9.37 3.98 4.85
N ILE A 107 9.00 2.88 4.19
CA ILE A 107 7.61 2.56 3.86
C ILE A 107 6.80 2.22 5.10
N ALA A 108 7.43 1.74 6.18
CA ALA A 108 6.72 1.42 7.42
C ALA A 108 6.19 2.70 8.07
N THR A 109 7.05 3.71 8.17
CA THR A 109 6.67 5.02 8.70
C THR A 109 5.68 5.74 7.78
N ASP A 110 5.85 5.67 6.45
CA ASP A 110 4.87 6.22 5.49
C ASP A 110 3.48 5.60 5.67
N TYR A 111 3.40 4.28 5.84
CA TYR A 111 2.14 3.56 6.02
C TYR A 111 1.40 3.93 7.31
N ILE A 112 2.11 4.03 8.43
CA ILE A 112 1.52 4.44 9.72
C ILE A 112 0.99 5.88 9.63
N ASN A 113 1.75 6.77 9.00
CA ASN A 113 1.32 8.15 8.77
C ASN A 113 0.11 8.22 7.85
N TRP A 114 0.10 7.45 6.77
CA TRP A 114 -1.02 7.35 5.83
C TRP A 114 -2.30 6.85 6.51
N LEU A 115 -2.21 5.86 7.40
CA LEU A 115 -3.35 5.36 8.19
C LEU A 115 -3.91 6.41 9.17
N SER A 116 -3.02 7.24 9.72
CA SER A 116 -3.39 8.26 10.73
C SER A 116 -3.96 9.53 10.10
N ASP A 117 -3.62 9.80 8.83
CA ASP A 117 -4.01 11.00 8.10
C ASP A 117 -5.42 10.86 7.49
N GLN A 118 -6.44 10.95 8.35
CA GLN A 118 -7.86 10.88 7.98
C GLN A 118 -8.35 12.09 7.13
N ASN A 119 -7.59 13.20 7.09
CA ASN A 119 -8.01 14.47 6.50
C ASN A 119 -7.21 14.89 5.25
N SER A 120 -6.33 14.02 4.73
CA SER A 120 -5.85 13.96 3.34
C SER A 120 -5.46 15.32 2.70
N THR A 121 -4.45 15.99 3.25
CA THR A 121 -3.76 17.07 2.51
C THR A 121 -2.36 16.71 2.06
N GLN A 122 -1.74 15.68 2.66
CA GLN A 122 -0.38 15.28 2.34
C GLN A 122 -0.39 14.04 1.43
N PRO A 123 0.32 14.06 0.30
CA PRO A 123 0.53 12.86 -0.49
C PRO A 123 1.44 11.89 0.27
N HIS A 124 1.03 10.63 0.36
CA HIS A 124 1.82 9.53 0.90
C HIS A 124 2.21 8.57 -0.23
N LEU A 125 3.31 7.85 -0.06
CA LEU A 125 3.77 6.91 -1.08
C LEU A 125 2.82 5.71 -1.16
N CYS A 126 2.17 5.34 -0.05
CA CYS A 126 1.12 4.32 0.00
C CYS A 126 -0.07 4.57 -0.96
N ASN A 127 -0.34 5.83 -1.36
CA ASN A 127 -1.33 6.11 -2.41
C ASN A 127 -0.93 5.58 -3.80
N TYR A 128 0.35 5.23 -3.98
CA TYR A 128 0.94 4.73 -5.21
C TYR A 128 1.52 3.32 -5.03
N ALA A 129 0.87 2.47 -4.22
CA ALA A 129 1.33 1.11 -3.88
C ALA A 129 1.52 0.16 -5.08
N PHE A 130 1.01 0.51 -6.27
CA PHE A 130 1.29 -0.24 -7.50
C PHE A 130 2.76 -0.17 -7.94
N LEU A 131 3.51 0.84 -7.46
CA LEU A 131 4.94 0.97 -7.68
C LEU A 131 5.79 0.11 -6.74
N PHE A 132 5.17 -0.54 -5.74
CA PHE A 132 5.91 -1.29 -4.73
C PHE A 132 6.30 -2.65 -5.25
N ASP A 133 7.58 -3.00 -5.04
CA ASP A 133 8.09 -4.33 -5.28
C ASP A 133 7.52 -5.36 -4.27
N VAL A 134 7.89 -6.63 -4.48
CA VAL A 134 7.42 -7.74 -3.65
C VAL A 134 7.89 -7.61 -2.19
N GLN A 135 9.09 -7.09 -1.97
CA GLN A 135 9.67 -6.91 -0.64
C GLN A 135 8.85 -5.89 0.17
N CYS A 136 8.57 -4.74 -0.42
CA CYS A 136 7.80 -3.68 0.22
C CYS A 136 6.35 -4.05 0.46
N LYS A 137 5.73 -4.78 -0.46
CA LYS A 137 4.38 -5.33 -0.25
C LYS A 137 4.33 -6.33 0.89
N SER A 138 5.32 -7.22 0.98
CA SER A 138 5.42 -8.19 2.07
C SER A 138 5.64 -7.51 3.43
N LEU A 139 6.48 -6.48 3.46
CA LEU A 139 6.68 -5.65 4.65
C LEU A 139 5.39 -4.97 5.10
N LEU A 140 4.65 -4.35 4.19
CA LEU A 140 3.37 -3.70 4.48
C LEU A 140 2.34 -4.68 5.03
N LEU A 141 2.21 -5.86 4.42
CA LEU A 141 1.29 -6.90 4.92
C LEU A 141 1.66 -7.35 6.34
N LYS A 142 2.95 -7.49 6.63
CA LYS A 142 3.42 -7.82 7.98
C LYS A 142 3.07 -6.73 9.00
N ILE A 143 3.26 -5.47 8.63
CA ILE A 143 2.93 -4.32 9.49
C ILE A 143 1.41 -4.24 9.72
N ASP A 144 0.61 -4.37 8.66
CA ASP A 144 -0.85 -4.36 8.73
C ASP A 144 -1.37 -5.49 9.63
N GLN A 145 -0.87 -6.72 9.48
CA GLN A 145 -1.23 -7.85 10.35
C GLN A 145 -0.89 -7.57 11.81
N GLN A 146 0.30 -7.02 12.09
CA GLN A 146 0.71 -6.67 13.44
C GLN A 146 -0.18 -5.57 14.02
N LEU A 147 -0.51 -4.55 13.23
CA LEU A 147 -1.37 -3.45 13.65
C LEU A 147 -2.79 -3.94 13.93
N GLN A 148 -3.39 -4.75 13.04
CA GLN A 148 -4.71 -5.33 13.23
C GLN A 148 -4.77 -6.21 14.48
N MET A 149 -3.72 -7.01 14.73
CA MET A 149 -3.61 -7.80 15.95
C MET A 149 -3.57 -6.92 17.19
N GLN A 150 -2.73 -5.87 17.19
CA GLN A 150 -2.64 -4.93 18.31
C GLN A 150 -3.95 -4.18 18.56
N MET A 151 -4.65 -3.77 17.50
CA MET A 151 -5.98 -3.14 17.62
C MET A 151 -7.01 -4.11 18.20
N ALA A 152 -7.02 -5.37 17.79
CA ALA A 152 -7.93 -6.39 18.34
C ALA A 152 -7.66 -6.65 19.82
N VAL A 153 -6.38 -6.73 20.21
CA VAL A 153 -5.92 -6.82 21.60
C VAL A 153 -6.34 -5.60 22.41
N SER A 154 -6.09 -4.40 21.90
CA SER A 154 -6.45 -3.15 22.58
C SER A 154 -7.97 -3.04 22.76
N ARG A 155 -8.77 -3.41 21.75
CA ARG A 155 -10.23 -3.45 21.87
C ARG A 155 -10.68 -4.46 22.93
N ALA A 156 -10.10 -5.66 22.96
CA ALA A 156 -10.43 -6.66 23.97
C ALA A 156 -10.08 -6.18 25.38
N THR A 157 -8.90 -5.61 25.58
CA THR A 157 -8.46 -5.07 26.87
C THR A 157 -9.33 -3.89 27.31
N THR A 158 -9.62 -2.92 26.44
CA THR A 158 -10.53 -1.81 26.76
C THR A 158 -11.92 -2.32 27.15
N MET A 159 -12.47 -3.29 26.41
CA MET A 159 -13.77 -3.91 26.77
C MET A 159 -13.73 -4.60 28.14
N MET A 160 -12.62 -5.29 28.46
CA MET A 160 -12.42 -5.91 29.77
C MET A 160 -12.33 -4.86 30.88
N PHE A 161 -11.55 -3.79 30.69
CA PHE A 161 -11.45 -2.69 31.66
C PHE A 161 -12.80 -2.02 31.88
N THR A 162 -13.53 -1.66 30.81
CA THR A 162 -14.87 -1.09 30.92
C THR A 162 -15.81 -2.01 31.71
N ARG A 163 -15.75 -3.33 31.50
CA ARG A 163 -16.55 -4.29 32.28
C ARG A 163 -16.18 -4.32 33.76
N LEU A 164 -14.88 -4.29 34.09
CA LEU A 164 -14.41 -4.22 35.47
C LEU A 164 -14.82 -2.92 36.17
N PHE A 165 -14.87 -1.80 35.44
CA PHE A 165 -15.36 -0.51 35.96
C PHE A 165 -16.87 -0.49 36.18
N VAL A 166 -17.66 -1.13 35.31
CA VAL A 166 -19.13 -1.13 35.38
C VAL A 166 -19.67 -2.16 36.37
N ASP A 167 -18.98 -3.30 36.52
CA ASP A 167 -19.35 -4.36 37.46
C ASP A 167 -18.12 -4.75 38.33
N PRO A 168 -18.06 -4.27 39.58
CA PRO A 168 -16.95 -4.56 40.49
C PRO A 168 -16.94 -6.00 41.01
N THR A 169 -17.98 -6.81 40.71
CA THR A 169 -18.03 -8.25 41.04
C THR A 169 -17.54 -9.16 39.92
N TYR A 170 -17.10 -8.58 38.79
CA TYR A 170 -16.62 -9.32 37.63
C TYR A 170 -15.31 -10.07 37.94
N GLU A 171 -15.36 -11.41 37.95
CA GLU A 171 -14.16 -12.25 38.03
C GLU A 171 -13.30 -12.08 36.76
N TYR A 172 -12.08 -11.61 36.97
CA TYR A 172 -11.12 -11.38 35.90
C TYR A 172 -10.67 -12.72 35.29
N HIS A 173 -11.12 -13.03 34.08
CA HIS A 173 -10.61 -14.15 33.28
C HIS A 173 -9.64 -13.65 32.20
N ARG A 174 -8.42 -14.17 32.25
CA ARG A 174 -7.20 -13.65 31.58
C ARG A 174 -7.04 -13.97 30.09
N ASP A 175 -8.08 -14.37 29.37
CA ASP A 175 -7.84 -14.99 28.07
C ASP A 175 -7.93 -14.00 26.90
N GLN A 176 -6.93 -13.12 26.84
CA GLN A 176 -6.63 -12.30 25.67
C GLN A 176 -6.06 -13.13 24.50
N PHE A 177 -5.58 -14.35 24.79
CA PHE A 177 -4.96 -15.26 23.83
C PHE A 177 -5.75 -16.55 23.70
N LEU A 178 -5.79 -17.11 22.49
CA LEU A 178 -6.35 -18.43 22.24
C LEU A 178 -5.37 -19.50 22.71
N ASN A 179 -5.68 -20.20 23.80
CA ASN A 179 -4.90 -21.35 24.25
C ASN A 179 -5.41 -22.64 23.58
N LEU A 180 -4.53 -23.33 22.86
CA LEU A 180 -4.84 -24.58 22.16
C LEU A 180 -4.09 -25.75 22.80
N THR A 181 -4.82 -26.69 23.39
CA THR A 181 -4.23 -27.88 24.01
C THR A 181 -4.27 -29.03 23.02
N VAL A 182 -3.15 -29.41 22.41
CA VAL A 182 -3.12 -30.41 21.34
C VAL A 182 -2.19 -31.59 21.64
N SER A 183 -2.59 -32.79 21.22
CA SER A 183 -1.74 -33.99 21.30
C SER A 183 -0.82 -34.10 20.09
N ARG A 184 0.44 -34.52 20.30
CA ARG A 184 1.44 -34.67 19.22
C ARG A 184 1.00 -35.66 18.13
N ASN A 185 0.22 -36.68 18.51
CA ASN A 185 -0.26 -37.70 17.57
C ASN A 185 -1.47 -37.23 16.75
N HIS A 186 -2.13 -36.14 17.15
CA HIS A 186 -3.40 -35.69 16.58
C HIS A 186 -3.49 -34.16 16.42
N ILE A 187 -2.36 -33.51 16.15
CA ILE A 187 -2.24 -32.03 16.10
C ILE A 187 -3.32 -31.41 15.21
N VAL A 188 -3.52 -31.95 14.01
CA VAL A 188 -4.49 -31.41 13.03
C VAL A 188 -5.93 -31.53 13.53
N ARG A 189 -6.30 -32.69 14.11
CA ARG A 189 -7.65 -32.92 14.60
C ARG A 189 -7.96 -32.06 15.82
N ASP A 190 -7.03 -32.01 16.76
CA ASP A 190 -7.20 -31.29 18.03
C ASP A 190 -7.25 -29.77 17.82
N THR A 191 -6.41 -29.23 16.91
CA THR A 191 -6.47 -27.81 16.53
C THR A 191 -7.80 -27.47 15.84
N MET A 192 -8.23 -28.24 14.85
CA MET A 192 -9.45 -27.96 14.08
C MET A 192 -10.72 -28.00 14.96
N LEU A 193 -10.79 -28.95 15.90
CA LEU A 193 -11.90 -29.03 16.86
C LEU A 193 -11.96 -27.82 17.80
N GLN A 194 -10.80 -27.29 18.22
CA GLN A 194 -10.76 -26.14 19.13
C GLN A 194 -11.02 -24.82 18.39
N ILE A 195 -10.46 -24.63 17.19
CA ILE A 195 -10.68 -23.43 16.38
C ILE A 195 -12.14 -23.35 15.93
N SER A 196 -12.74 -24.45 15.48
CA SER A 196 -14.15 -24.47 15.07
C SER A 196 -15.06 -24.04 16.22
N ARG A 197 -14.86 -24.56 17.43
CA ARG A 197 -15.65 -24.18 18.62
C ARG A 197 -15.59 -22.68 18.94
N VAL A 198 -14.44 -22.05 18.72
CA VAL A 198 -14.26 -20.60 18.96
C VAL A 198 -14.92 -19.76 17.86
N CYS A 199 -14.84 -20.21 16.60
CA CYS A 199 -15.45 -19.50 15.47
C CYS A 199 -16.98 -19.57 15.51
N TRP A 200 -17.56 -20.73 15.85
CA TRP A 200 -19.01 -20.94 15.93
C TRP A 200 -19.69 -20.20 17.10
N ARG A 201 -18.96 -19.82 18.15
CA ARG A 201 -19.50 -19.03 19.27
C ARG A 201 -19.59 -17.53 19.00
N ARG A 202 -19.02 -17.06 17.89
CA ARG A 202 -18.93 -15.63 17.52
C ARG A 202 -19.84 -15.25 16.34
N SER A 203 -20.62 -16.18 15.80
CA SER A 203 -21.62 -15.96 14.75
C SER A 203 -23.04 -16.08 15.30
#